data_AF-A0LE00-F1
#
_entry.id   AF-A0LE00-F1
#
_cell.length_a   1.000
_cell.length_b   1.000
_cell.length_c   1.000
_cell.angle_alpha   90.00
_cell.angle_beta   90.00
_cell.angle_gamma   90.00
#
_symmetry.space_group_name_H-M   'P 1'
#
loop_
_entity.id
_entity.type
_entity.pdbx_description
1 polymer ?
#
loop_
_entity_poly.entity_id
_entity_poly.type
_entity_poly.pdbx_seq_one_letter_code
_entity_poly.pdbx_strand_id
1 'polypeptide(L)'
;MKAYLQQINRETGMVWYYAIQIQPDLLGRWHVIREWGKSGSPGTMRRNPFETHQEAVAFLIRLRDSLTKRGYRLVMQEGLSGPIIERIKAEHSHDGDS
;
A
#
# COMPACT_ATOMS: atom_id res chain seq x y z
N MET A 1 -0.97 4.20 3.64
CA MET A 1 -0.88 4.33 2.16
C MET A 1 -1.15 2.98 1.51
N LYS A 2 -1.90 2.95 0.41
CA LYS A 2 -2.22 1.72 -0.35
C LYS A 2 -2.16 1.99 -1.85
N ALA A 3 -1.81 0.97 -2.63
CA ALA A 3 -1.89 0.98 -4.09
C ALA A 3 -2.38 -0.38 -4.58
N TYR A 4 -3.28 -0.36 -5.58
CA TYR A 4 -3.78 -1.55 -6.25
C TYR A 4 -3.56 -1.40 -7.74
N LEU A 5 -2.90 -2.39 -8.34
CA LEU A 5 -2.58 -2.43 -9.75
C LEU A 5 -3.10 -3.72 -10.38
N GLN A 6 -3.46 -3.64 -11.66
CA GLN A 6 -3.90 -4.80 -12.44
C GLN A 6 -3.23 -4.87 -13.81
N GLN A 7 -2.98 -6.07 -14.29
CA GLN A 7 -2.55 -6.33 -15.66
C GLN A 7 -3.54 -7.30 -16.30
N ILE A 8 -4.07 -6.95 -17.47
CA ILE A 8 -5.02 -7.79 -18.21
C ILE A 8 -4.28 -8.41 -19.38
N ASN A 9 -4.30 -9.74 -19.48
CA ASN A 9 -3.93 -10.43 -20.71
C ASN A 9 -5.06 -10.23 -21.73
N ARG A 10 -4.75 -9.57 -22.86
CA ARG A 10 -5.75 -9.22 -23.87
C ARG A 10 -6.29 -10.42 -24.66
N GLU A 11 -5.53 -11.51 -24.74
CA GLU A 11 -5.90 -12.70 -25.50
C GLU A 11 -6.81 -13.62 -24.69
N THR A 12 -6.57 -13.74 -23.38
CA THR A 12 -7.32 -14.66 -22.50
C THR A 12 -8.31 -13.96 -21.59
N GLY A 13 -8.29 -12.62 -21.50
CA GLY A 13 -9.04 -11.85 -20.50
C GLY A 13 -8.52 -12.04 -19.07
N MET A 14 -7.44 -12.81 -18.87
CA MET A 14 -6.92 -13.12 -17.53
C MET A 14 -6.39 -11.86 -16.84
N VAL A 15 -6.87 -11.60 -15.63
CA VAL A 15 -6.44 -10.46 -14.81
C VAL A 15 -5.44 -10.91 -13.76
N TRP A 16 -4.27 -10.30 -13.75
CA TRP A 16 -3.32 -10.34 -12.64
C TRP A 16 -3.49 -9.09 -11.77
N TYR A 17 -3.36 -9.24 -10.46
CA TYR A 17 -3.44 -8.14 -9.52
C TYR A 17 -2.16 -8.02 -8.69
N TYR A 18 -1.92 -6.81 -8.20
CA TYR A 18 -0.89 -6.50 -7.23
C TYR A 18 -1.44 -5.46 -6.24
N ALA A 19 -1.62 -5.86 -4.98
CA ALA A 19 -2.00 -5.01 -3.88
C ALA A 19 -0.78 -4.69 -3.02
N ILE A 20 -0.60 -3.41 -2.66
CA ILE A 20 0.49 -2.92 -1.84
C ILE A 20 -0.10 -2.05 -0.74
N GLN A 21 0.28 -2.27 0.51
CA GLN A 21 -0.19 -1.48 1.64
C GLN A 21 0.91 -1.28 2.68
N ILE A 22 0.95 -0.08 3.25
CA ILE A 22 1.81 0.27 4.38
C ILE A 22 1.00 0.17 5.66
N GLN A 23 1.51 -0.56 6.65
CA GLN A 23 0.93 -0.68 7.98
C GLN A 23 2.01 -0.45 9.06
N PRO A 24 1.70 0.28 10.14
CA PRO A 24 2.54 0.26 11.34
C PRO A 24 2.40 -1.09 12.05
N ASP A 25 3.45 -1.53 12.75
CA ASP A 25 3.35 -2.59 13.74
C ASP A 25 3.21 -2.03 15.16
N LEU A 26 2.98 -2.90 16.15
CA LEU A 26 2.82 -2.51 17.56
C LEU A 26 4.13 -2.04 18.21
N LEU A 27 5.28 -2.20 17.54
CA LEU A 27 6.61 -1.90 18.06
C LEU A 27 7.21 -0.64 17.42
N GLY A 28 6.40 0.15 16.72
CA GLY A 28 6.81 1.39 16.08
C GLY A 28 7.54 1.24 14.75
N ARG A 29 7.63 0.02 14.20
CA ARG A 29 8.18 -0.23 12.86
C ARG A 29 7.08 -0.18 11.81
N TRP A 30 7.49 -0.14 10.55
CA TRP A 30 6.61 -0.08 9.40
C TRP A 30 6.75 -1.32 8.54
N HIS A 31 5.64 -1.79 7.99
CA HIS A 31 5.62 -2.92 7.08
C HIS A 31 4.96 -2.54 5.77
N VAL A 32 5.60 -2.89 4.66
CA VAL A 32 4.93 -2.95 3.36
C VAL A 32 4.45 -4.38 3.15
N ILE A 33 3.13 -4.56 3.15
CA ILE A 33 2.49 -5.82 2.78
C ILE A 33 2.20 -5.77 1.29
N ARG A 34 2.61 -6.84 0.60
CA ARG A 34 2.44 -7.04 -0.83
C ARG A 34 1.67 -8.32 -1.06
N GLU A 35 0.63 -8.24 -1.87
CA GLU A 35 -0.13 -9.41 -2.29
C GLU A 35 -0.28 -9.37 -3.81
N TRP A 36 -0.07 -10.51 -4.47
CA TRP A 36 -0.22 -10.58 -5.92
C TRP A 36 -0.66 -11.96 -6.37
N GLY A 37 -1.33 -12.01 -7.51
CA GLY A 37 -1.83 -13.27 -8.04
C GLY A 37 -2.74 -13.07 -9.23
N LYS A 38 -3.39 -14.16 -9.62
CA LYS A 38 -4.46 -14.16 -10.60
C LYS A 38 -5.76 -13.78 -9.89
N SER A 39 -6.52 -12.88 -10.49
CA SER A 39 -7.84 -12.51 -9.95
C SER A 39 -8.73 -13.75 -9.89
N GLY A 40 -9.40 -13.96 -8.77
CA GLY A 40 -10.22 -15.17 -8.53
C GLY A 40 -9.45 -16.41 -8.08
N SER A 41 -8.16 -16.29 -7.74
CA SER A 41 -7.37 -17.37 -7.14
C SER A 41 -6.62 -16.87 -5.90
N PRO A 42 -6.24 -17.76 -4.97
CA PRO A 42 -5.37 -17.38 -3.85
C PRO A 42 -4.06 -16.77 -4.35
N GLY A 43 -3.77 -15.55 -3.90
CA GLY A 43 -2.52 -14.86 -4.20
C GLY A 43 -1.35 -15.29 -3.32
N THR A 44 -0.18 -14.75 -3.61
CA THR A 44 1.01 -14.81 -2.74
C THR A 44 1.10 -13.51 -1.95
N MET A 45 1.29 -13.61 -0.63
CA MET A 45 1.53 -12.47 0.25
C MET A 45 2.98 -12.45 0.74
N ARG A 46 3.60 -11.26 0.80
CA ARG A 46 4.88 -11.01 1.48
C ARG A 46 4.83 -9.73 2.29
N ARG A 47 5.61 -9.70 3.38
CA ARG A 47 5.80 -8.53 4.24
C ARG A 47 7.25 -8.08 4.15
N ASN A 48 7.46 -6.77 4.08
CA ASN A 48 8.76 -6.14 4.06
C ASN A 48 8.83 -5.15 5.23
N PRO A 49 9.68 -5.38 6.25
CA PRO A 49 9.84 -4.47 7.38
C PRO A 49 10.71 -3.27 6.99
N PHE A 50 10.46 -2.14 7.66
CA PHE A 50 11.17 -0.87 7.55
C PHE A 50 11.18 -0.18 8.92
N GLU A 51 12.24 0.58 9.21
CA GLU A 51 12.35 1.30 10.47
C GLU A 51 11.48 2.56 10.45
N THR A 52 11.34 3.19 9.29
CA THR A 52 10.58 4.45 9.15
C THR A 52 9.43 4.36 8.15
N HIS A 53 8.42 5.22 8.35
CA HIS A 53 7.31 5.37 7.41
C HIS A 53 7.81 5.81 6.02
N GLN A 54 8.78 6.71 5.99
CA GLN A 54 9.35 7.30 4.79
C GLN A 54 10.04 6.24 3.92
N GLU A 55 10.77 5.30 4.53
CA GLU A 55 11.37 4.17 3.81
C GLU A 55 10.31 3.26 3.20
N ALA A 56 9.25 2.94 3.96
CA ALA A 56 8.13 2.14 3.48
C ALA A 56 7.42 2.82 2.29
N VAL A 57 7.22 4.14 2.35
CA VAL A 57 6.63 4.95 1.27
C VAL A 57 7.54 4.94 0.04
N ALA A 58 8.83 5.20 0.21
CA ALA A 58 9.79 5.18 -0.89
C ALA A 58 9.84 3.80 -1.58
N PHE A 59 9.80 2.72 -0.81
CA PHE A 59 9.72 1.37 -1.35
C PHE A 59 8.43 1.12 -2.14
N LEU A 60 7.27 1.52 -1.61
CA LEU A 60 5.99 1.38 -2.28
C LEU A 60 5.98 2.13 -3.62
N ILE A 61 6.45 3.38 -3.65
CA ILE A 61 6.51 4.20 -4.87
C ILE A 61 7.40 3.53 -5.93
N ARG A 62 8.62 3.13 -5.54
CA ARG A 62 9.56 2.43 -6.45
C ARG A 62 8.95 1.14 -7.00
N LEU A 63 8.28 0.36 -6.16
CA LEU A 63 7.63 -0.89 -6.57
C LEU A 63 6.47 -0.62 -7.52
N ARG A 64 5.58 0.34 -7.21
CA ARG A 64 4.49 0.76 -8.08
C ARG A 64 5.03 1.14 -9.46
N ASP A 65 6.06 1.97 -9.51
CA ASP A 65 6.62 2.46 -10.77
C ASP A 65 7.26 1.32 -11.59
N SER A 66 7.92 0.39 -10.92
CA SER A 66 8.44 -0.83 -11.55
C SER A 66 7.31 -1.70 -12.13
N LEU A 67 6.21 -1.89 -11.40
CA LEU A 67 5.05 -2.66 -11.87
C LEU A 67 4.37 -1.97 -13.06
N THR A 68 4.25 -0.64 -13.02
CA THR A 68 3.71 0.14 -14.14
C THR A 68 4.55 -0.05 -15.40
N LYS A 69 5.88 -0.01 -15.29
CA LYS A 69 6.79 -0.31 -16.41
C LYS A 69 6.65 -1.75 -16.95
N ARG A 70 6.21 -2.69 -16.11
CA ARG A 70 5.92 -4.08 -16.50
C ARG A 70 4.53 -4.28 -17.14
N GLY A 71 3.75 -3.22 -17.30
CA GLY A 71 2.43 -3.26 -17.94
C GLY A 71 1.26 -3.41 -16.96
N TYR A 72 1.51 -3.34 -15.64
CA TYR A 72 0.42 -3.16 -14.69
C TYR A 72 -0.13 -1.74 -14.78
N ARG A 73 -1.43 -1.60 -14.59
CA ARG A 73 -2.16 -0.33 -14.59
C ARG A 73 -2.59 -0.04 -13.16
N LEU A 74 -2.30 1.17 -12.69
CA LEU A 74 -2.78 1.64 -11.40
C LEU A 74 -4.30 1.81 -11.45
N VAL A 75 -5.00 1.08 -10.58
CA VAL A 75 -6.48 1.11 -10.47
C VAL A 75 -6.91 1.96 -9.28
N MET A 76 -6.18 1.87 -8.17
CA MET A 76 -6.45 2.64 -6.96
C MET A 76 -5.14 3.04 -6.29
N GLN A 77 -5.10 4.26 -5.76
CA GLN A 77 -4.04 4.70 -4.85
C GLN A 77 -4.64 5.57 -3.75
N GLU A 78 -4.40 5.21 -2.49
CA GLU A 78 -4.96 5.87 -1.32
C GLU A 78 -3.84 6.30 -0.35
N GLY A 79 -3.99 7.48 0.26
CA GLY A 79 -3.03 8.00 1.25
C GLY A 79 -1.76 8.60 0.66
N LEU A 80 -1.80 9.10 -0.59
CA LEU A 80 -0.84 10.09 -1.09
C LEU A 80 -1.09 11.51 -0.54
N SER A 81 -2.18 11.70 0.19
CA SER A 81 -2.42 12.93 0.96
C SER A 81 -2.00 12.67 2.41
N GLY A 82 -0.98 13.37 2.91
CA GLY A 82 -1.12 13.92 4.27
C GLY A 82 -2.34 14.87 4.25
N PRO A 83 -3.09 15.11 5.35
CA PRO A 83 -2.77 15.03 6.77
C PRO A 83 -3.88 14.33 7.59
N ILE A 84 -4.31 13.11 7.23
CA ILE A 84 -5.41 12.46 7.96
C ILE A 84 -4.94 11.90 9.32
N ILE A 85 -3.69 11.43 9.43
CA ILE A 85 -3.14 10.91 10.69
C ILE A 85 -2.92 12.03 11.73
N GLU A 86 -2.58 13.24 11.30
CA GLU A 86 -2.50 14.41 12.19
C GLU A 86 -3.87 14.80 12.73
N ARG A 87 -4.93 14.67 11.91
CA ARG A 87 -6.28 15.01 12.34
C ARG A 87 -6.86 14.04 13.36
N ILE A 88 -6.59 12.74 13.23
CA ILE A 88 -7.01 11.72 14.22
C ILE A 88 -6.28 11.90 15.55
N LYS A 89 -5.01 12.33 15.54
CA LYS A 89 -4.26 12.67 16.76
C LYS A 89 -4.72 13.99 17.39
N ALA A 90 -5.07 14.99 16.58
CA ALA A 90 -5.58 16.28 17.06
C ALA A 90 -7.01 16.20 17.62
N GLU A 91 -7.84 15.27 17.14
CA GLU A 91 -9.22 15.06 17.63
C GLU A 91 -9.29 14.28 18.95
N HIS A 92 -8.19 13.69 19.44
CA HIS A 92 -8.11 13.03 20.76
C HIS A 92 -7.33 13.84 21.81
N SER A 93 -6.94 15.09 21.50
CA SER A 93 -6.29 16.02 22.45
C SER A 93 -7.19 17.20 22.81
N HIS A 94 -8.47 16.93 23.04
CA HIS A 94 -9.39 17.88 23.65
C HIS A 94 -10.28 17.11 24.62
N ASP A 95 -9.77 16.88 25.83
CA ASP A 95 -10.54 16.87 27.09
C ASP A 95 -9.56 16.61 28.25
N GLY A 96 -9.25 17.67 28.99
CA GLY A 96 -8.46 17.60 30.21
C GLY A 96 -7.76 18.90 30.57
N ASP A 97 -8.47 20.03 30.54
CA ASP A 97 -8.08 21.22 31.31
C ASP A 97 -8.78 21.16 32.67
N SER A 98 -8.02 20.91 33.75
CA SER A 98 -8.21 21.38 35.14
C SER A 98 -7.14 20.78 36.06
#